data_AF-A0A3S4XTG0-F1
#
_entry.id   AF-A0A3S4XTG0-F1
#
_cell.length_a   1.000
_cell.length_b   1.000
_cell.length_c   1.000
_cell.angle_alpha   90.00
_cell.angle_beta   90.00
_cell.angle_gamma   90.00
#
_symmetry.space_group_name_H-M   'P 1'
#
loop_
_entity.id
_entity.type
_entity.pdbx_description
1 polymer ?
#
loop_
_entity_poly.entity_id
_entity_poly.type
_entity_poly.pdbx_seq_one_letter_code
_entity_poly.pdbx_strand_id
1 'polypeptide(L)'
;MQGQSVKRGLICSGDSFINSEDKIAEIKADFPNVTAVEMEAAAIAQVCHAFNVPFVVVRAISDGGDGEATLSFEEFLPLAAKQSSALVLGMLDKL
;
A
#
# COMPACT_ATOMS: atom_id res chain seq x y z
N MET A 1 7.22 23.58 3.22
CA MET A 1 7.09 22.15 2.89
C MET A 1 5.75 21.98 2.21
N GLN A 2 5.70 21.46 0.99
CA GLN A 2 4.41 21.10 0.38
C GLN A 2 3.82 19.92 1.18
N GLY A 3 2.52 20.00 1.52
CA GLY A 3 1.84 18.91 2.21
C GLY A 3 1.84 17.65 1.34
N GLN A 4 2.06 16.48 1.96
CA GLN A 4 1.93 15.21 1.26
C GLN A 4 0.45 14.94 0.93
N SER A 5 0.17 14.45 -0.28
CA SER A 5 -1.16 13.94 -0.64
C SER A 5 -1.38 12.61 0.08
N VAL A 6 -2.47 12.50 0.83
CA VAL A 6 -2.78 11.31 1.65
C VAL A 6 -4.20 10.86 1.37
N LYS A 7 -4.37 9.54 1.23
CA LYS A 7 -5.67 8.87 1.16
C LYS A 7 -5.71 7.72 2.15
N ARG A 8 -6.75 7.67 2.98
CA ARG A 8 -7.06 6.55 3.87
C ARG A 8 -8.11 5.67 3.21
N GLY A 9 -7.93 4.35 3.24
CA GLY A 9 -8.88 3.42 2.64
C GLY A 9 -8.52 1.96 2.90
N LEU A 10 -9.24 1.06 2.22
CA LEU A 10 -9.00 -0.38 2.27
C LEU A 10 -7.73 -0.74 1.47
N ILE A 11 -6.88 -1.57 2.06
CA ILE A 11 -5.72 -2.19 1.40
C ILE A 11 -5.96 -3.69 1.34
N CYS A 12 -5.89 -4.29 0.15
CA CYS A 12 -5.98 -5.73 -0.03
C CYS A 12 -4.58 -6.33 -0.20
N SER A 13 -4.36 -7.51 0.36
CA SER A 13 -3.08 -8.23 0.26
C SER A 13 -3.26 -9.59 -0.42
N GLY A 14 -2.26 -10.02 -1.19
CA GLY A 14 -2.18 -11.39 -1.71
C GLY A 14 -0.80 -11.72 -2.27
N ASP A 15 -0.48 -13.01 -2.41
CA ASP A 15 0.80 -13.50 -2.93
C ASP A 15 0.90 -13.37 -4.47
N SER A 16 0.64 -12.18 -4.99
CA SER A 16 0.69 -11.90 -6.42
C SER A 16 0.98 -10.43 -6.67
N PHE A 17 1.98 -10.16 -7.53
CA PHE A 17 2.16 -8.83 -8.09
C PHE A 17 1.04 -8.56 -9.12
N ILE A 18 0.25 -7.51 -8.88
CA ILE A 18 -0.87 -7.12 -9.73
C ILE A 18 -0.32 -6.20 -10.83
N ASN A 19 -0.51 -6.61 -12.08
CA ASN A 19 0.10 -5.98 -13.25
C ASN A 19 -0.80 -6.04 -14.49
N SER A 20 -2.12 -6.07 -14.29
CA SER A 20 -3.08 -6.07 -15.38
C SER A 20 -4.42 -5.49 -14.93
N GLU A 21 -5.11 -4.86 -15.89
CA GLU A 21 -6.44 -4.29 -15.65
C GLU A 21 -7.47 -5.36 -15.28
N ASP A 22 -7.37 -6.56 -15.87
CA ASP A 22 -8.27 -7.69 -15.56
C ASP A 22 -8.17 -8.09 -14.09
N LYS A 23 -6.95 -8.23 -13.55
CA LYS A 23 -6.74 -8.55 -12.12
C LYS A 23 -7.24 -7.43 -11.22
N ILE A 24 -7.04 -6.16 -11.60
CA ILE A 24 -7.59 -5.02 -10.87
C ILE A 24 -9.13 -5.09 -10.86
N ALA A 25 -9.75 -5.44 -11.99
CA ALA A 25 -11.20 -5.53 -12.12
C ALA A 25 -11.76 -6.68 -11.26
N GLU A 26 -11.11 -7.85 -11.25
CA GLU A 26 -11.43 -8.97 -10.35
C GLU A 26 -11.41 -8.53 -8.88
N ILE A 27 -10.31 -7.90 -8.44
CA ILE A 27 -10.19 -7.42 -7.05
C ILE A 27 -11.26 -6.37 -6.72
N LYS A 28 -11.56 -5.45 -7.64
CA LYS A 28 -12.60 -4.43 -7.43
C LYS A 28 -14.01 -5.00 -7.42
N ALA A 29 -14.26 -6.11 -8.12
CA ALA A 29 -15.55 -6.80 -8.06
C ALA A 29 -15.80 -7.37 -6.66
N ASP A 30 -14.79 -7.98 -6.04
CA ASP A 30 -14.87 -8.53 -4.69
C ASP A 30 -14.79 -7.44 -3.59
N PHE A 31 -13.97 -6.42 -3.82
CA PHE A 31 -13.71 -5.32 -2.88
C PHE A 31 -13.90 -3.94 -3.54
N PRO A 32 -15.14 -3.47 -3.75
CA PRO A 32 -15.43 -2.23 -4.49
C PRO A 32 -14.77 -0.95 -3.94
N ASN A 33 -14.42 -0.95 -2.66
CA ASN A 33 -13.79 0.20 -1.97
C ASN A 33 -12.26 0.06 -1.82
N VAL A 34 -11.63 -0.93 -2.47
CA VAL A 34 -10.17 -1.11 -2.44
C VAL A 34 -9.48 0.16 -2.92
N THR A 35 -8.46 0.58 -2.17
CA THR A 35 -7.70 1.81 -2.45
C THR A 35 -6.29 1.50 -2.93
N ALA A 36 -5.69 0.43 -2.43
CA ALA A 36 -4.38 -0.05 -2.85
C ALA A 36 -4.31 -1.58 -2.69
N VAL A 37 -3.38 -2.20 -3.42
CA VAL A 37 -3.05 -3.62 -3.31
C VAL A 37 -1.56 -3.78 -3.04
N GLU A 38 -1.19 -4.76 -2.24
CA GLU A 38 0.20 -5.14 -1.95
C GLU A 38 0.24 -6.61 -1.47
N MET A 39 1.32 -7.07 -0.84
CA MET A 39 1.51 -8.50 -0.59
C MET A 39 1.61 -8.88 0.90
N GLU A 40 1.78 -7.94 1.83
CA GLU A 40 2.12 -8.28 3.23
C GLU A 40 1.19 -7.70 4.30
N ALA A 41 0.50 -6.59 4.06
CA ALA A 41 -0.16 -5.79 5.08
C ALA A 41 -1.21 -6.59 5.87
N ALA A 42 -2.05 -7.36 5.19
CA ALA A 42 -3.07 -8.18 5.84
C ALA A 42 -2.44 -9.35 6.62
N ALA A 43 -1.33 -9.93 6.15
CA ALA A 43 -0.61 -10.97 6.87
C ALA A 43 0.03 -10.43 8.16
N ILE A 44 0.66 -9.25 8.10
CA ILE A 44 1.18 -8.57 9.29
C ILE A 44 0.03 -8.22 10.24
N ALA A 45 -1.07 -7.67 9.71
CA ALA A 45 -2.26 -7.34 10.49
C ALA A 45 -2.85 -8.57 11.18
N GLN A 46 -2.87 -9.72 10.51
CA GLN A 46 -3.34 -10.99 11.07
C GLN A 46 -2.48 -11.43 12.26
N VAL A 47 -1.16 -11.29 12.18
CA VAL A 47 -0.25 -11.58 13.31
C VAL A 47 -0.48 -10.58 14.44
N CYS A 48 -0.53 -9.28 14.15
CA CYS A 48 -0.82 -8.26 15.16
C CYS A 48 -2.17 -8.51 15.86
N HIS A 49 -3.19 -8.90 15.10
CA HIS A 49 -4.50 -9.29 15.63
C HIS A 49 -4.39 -10.49 16.58
N ALA A 50 -3.69 -11.56 16.17
CA ALA A 50 -3.50 -12.76 16.98
C ALA A 50 -2.78 -12.48 18.32
N PHE A 51 -1.92 -11.46 18.35
CA PHE A 51 -1.17 -11.05 19.54
C PHE A 51 -1.71 -9.80 20.23
N ASN A 52 -2.88 -9.30 19.81
CA ASN A 52 -3.52 -8.09 20.36
C ASN A 52 -2.61 -6.85 20.39
N VAL A 53 -1.85 -6.64 19.31
CA VAL A 53 -0.97 -5.48 19.12
C VAL A 53 -1.65 -4.47 18.18
N PRO A 54 -1.79 -3.18 18.55
CA PRO A 54 -2.30 -2.16 17.66
C PRO A 54 -1.45 -2.04 16.40
N PHE A 55 -2.10 -1.89 15.24
CA PHE A 55 -1.45 -1.90 13.93
C PHE A 55 -2.04 -0.84 12.99
N VAL A 56 -1.18 -0.23 12.17
CA VAL A 56 -1.56 0.67 11.08
C VAL A 56 -0.59 0.49 9.92
N VAL A 57 -1.11 0.54 8.69
CA VAL A 57 -0.30 0.53 7.46
C VAL A 57 -0.06 1.97 7.02
N VAL A 58 1.21 2.29 6.76
CA VAL A 58 1.63 3.53 6.11
C VAL A 58 2.51 3.15 4.93
N ARG A 59 2.01 3.36 3.71
CA ARG A 59 2.71 3.11 2.45
C ARG A 59 2.55 4.30 1.50
N ALA A 60 3.42 4.39 0.52
CA ALA A 60 3.30 5.28 -0.64
C ALA A 60 3.17 4.44 -1.91
N ILE A 61 2.50 4.99 -2.92
CA ILE A 61 2.24 4.32 -4.19
C ILE A 61 3.51 4.33 -5.05
N SER A 62 3.90 3.15 -5.55
CA SER A 62 4.98 2.93 -6.50
C SER A 62 4.48 2.77 -7.95
N ASP A 63 3.25 2.30 -8.13
CA ASP A 63 2.70 1.94 -9.44
C ASP A 63 1.16 1.85 -9.39
N GLY A 64 0.53 1.77 -10.56
CA GLY A 64 -0.93 1.69 -10.71
C GLY A 64 -1.51 0.28 -10.67
N GLY A 65 -0.67 -0.77 -10.66
CA GLY A 65 -1.07 -2.17 -10.83
C GLY A 65 -1.58 -2.55 -12.22
N ASP A 66 -1.49 -1.64 -13.19
CA ASP A 66 -1.90 -1.84 -14.58
C ASP A 66 -0.80 -2.54 -15.41
N GLY A 67 -0.97 -2.61 -16.73
CA GLY A 67 -0.01 -3.29 -17.63
C GLY A 67 1.41 -2.72 -17.58
N GLU A 68 1.60 -1.50 -17.07
CA GLU A 68 2.90 -0.82 -16.95
C GLU A 68 3.45 -0.86 -15.51
N ALA A 69 2.81 -1.62 -14.61
CA ALA A 69 3.13 -1.63 -13.19
C ALA A 69 4.58 -2.01 -12.90
N THR A 70 5.13 -3.00 -13.62
CA THR A 70 6.51 -3.45 -13.40
C THR A 70 7.52 -2.34 -13.70
N LEU A 71 7.36 -1.62 -14.81
CA LEU A 71 8.26 -0.53 -15.21
C LEU A 71 8.13 0.67 -14.27
N SER A 72 6.88 1.04 -13.95
CA SER A 72 6.58 2.13 -13.02
C SER A 72 7.15 1.85 -11.63
N PHE A 73 7.03 0.60 -11.16
CA PHE A 73 7.54 0.18 -9.87
C PHE A 73 9.06 0.39 -9.77
N GLU A 74 9.83 -0.05 -10.77
CA GLU A 74 11.29 0.12 -10.77
C GLU A 74 11.69 1.60 -10.74
N GLU A 75 10.97 2.46 -11.47
CA GLU A 75 11.26 3.90 -11.52
C GLU A 75 10.89 4.63 -10.21
N PHE A 76 9.71 4.33 -9.64
CA PHE A 76 9.15 5.10 -8.52
C PHE A 76 9.39 4.49 -7.14
N LEU A 77 9.93 3.26 -7.03
CA LEU A 77 10.23 2.62 -5.75
C LEU A 77 11.08 3.52 -4.82
N PRO A 78 12.16 4.19 -5.26
CA PRO A 78 12.93 5.08 -4.39
C PRO A 78 12.12 6.27 -3.87
N LEU A 79 11.22 6.82 -4.70
CA LEU A 79 10.34 7.92 -4.32
C LEU A 79 9.30 7.44 -3.30
N ALA A 80 8.65 6.31 -3.55
CA ALA A 80 7.68 5.71 -2.63
C ALA A 80 8.32 5.41 -1.27
N ALA A 81 9.51 4.79 -1.26
CA ALA A 81 10.26 4.53 -0.03
C ALA A 81 10.54 5.81 0.75
N LYS A 82 11.01 6.87 0.08
CA LYS A 82 11.29 8.16 0.72
C LYS A 82 10.04 8.81 1.31
N GLN A 83 8.94 8.84 0.57
CA GLN A 83 7.68 9.46 1.03
C GLN A 83 7.09 8.71 2.22
N SER A 84 7.06 7.37 2.14
CA SER A 84 6.57 6.50 3.22
C SER A 84 7.42 6.67 4.48
N SER A 85 8.75 6.64 4.35
CA SER A 85 9.67 6.77 5.48
C SER A 85 9.58 8.15 6.14
N ALA A 86 9.45 9.22 5.35
CA ALA A 86 9.31 10.57 5.88
C ALA A 86 8.04 10.72 6.73
N LEU A 87 6.92 10.12 6.32
CA LEU A 87 5.68 10.15 7.10
C LEU A 87 5.79 9.34 8.39
N VAL A 88 6.41 8.16 8.34
CA VAL A 88 6.65 7.33 9.53
C VAL A 88 7.56 8.05 10.53
N LEU A 89 8.66 8.66 10.09
CA LEU A 89 9.53 9.44 10.97
C LEU A 89 8.78 10.60 11.63
N GLY A 90 7.96 11.33 10.87
CA GLY A 90 7.12 12.39 11.41
C GLY A 90 6.06 11.92 12.41
N MET A 91 5.58 10.67 12.28
CA MET A 91 4.69 10.05 13.27
C MET A 91 5.43 9.70 14.56
N LEU A 92 6.65 9.15 14.46
CA LEU A 92 7.46 8.79 15.63
C LEU A 92 7.80 9.99 16.50
N ASP A 93 8.03 11.17 15.91
CA ASP A 93 8.28 12.42 16.66
C ASP A 93 7.05 12.91 17.45
N LYS A 94 5.87 12.31 17.25
CA LYS A 94 4.58 12.73 17.82
C LYS A 94 3.96 11.70 18.76
N LEU A 95 4.55 10.52 18.88
CA LEU A 95 4.12 9.42 19.75
C LEU A 95 4.87 9.47 21.10
#